data_AF-A0A6A6L4M6-F1
#
_entry.id   AF-A0A6A6L4M6-F1
#
_cell.length_a   1.000
_cell.length_b   1.000
_cell.length_c   1.000
_cell.angle_alpha   90.00
_cell.angle_beta   90.00
_cell.angle_gamma   90.00
#
_symmetry.space_group_name_H-M   'P 1'
#
loop_
_entity.id
_entity.type
_entity.pdbx_description
1 polymer ?
#
loop_
_entity_poly.entity_id
_entity_poly.type
_entity_poly.pdbx_seq_one_letter_code
_entity_poly.pdbx_strand_id
1 'polypeptide(L)'
;MFRQALILFLLVILPNIQGSQAVDYTVTNTAGSTAGGARFAAEIGEDYSKQTLSAATDFIWRGVPTTQCRRQKSCGQGNYSGDLKREYTGVLYHEMTHIWQWNGNGQAPGGLIEGVADFVRLKANYAPSHWVQPGQGDRWDQGYDVTARFLDYCNDLRNGFVADLNKKMRDGYSDQYFVDLLGKTVDQLWSDYKAKYAQ
;
A
#
# COMPACT_ATOMS: atom_id res chain seq x y z
N MET A 1 -43.89 40.35 -17.25
CA MET A 1 -43.74 40.46 -15.78
C MET A 1 -43.22 39.12 -15.25
N PHE A 2 -42.11 39.16 -14.51
CA PHE A 2 -41.49 38.13 -13.63
C PHE A 2 -41.22 36.71 -14.21
N ARG A 3 -39.97 36.34 -14.55
CA ARG A 3 -38.91 35.77 -13.68
C ARG A 3 -39.37 34.63 -12.76
N GLN A 4 -38.92 33.40 -13.04
CA GLN A 4 -38.22 32.52 -12.08
C GLN A 4 -37.49 31.39 -12.84
N ALA A 5 -36.24 31.16 -12.42
CA ALA A 5 -35.37 30.08 -12.87
C ALA A 5 -35.44 28.93 -11.84
N LEU A 6 -35.31 27.67 -12.27
CA LEU A 6 -34.69 26.64 -11.43
C LEU A 6 -33.92 25.60 -12.26
N ILE A 7 -32.69 25.43 -11.83
CA ILE A 7 -31.57 24.59 -12.27
C ILE A 7 -31.83 23.08 -12.00
N LEU A 8 -31.30 22.23 -12.91
CA LEU A 8 -30.84 20.83 -12.80
C LEU A 8 -31.45 19.86 -11.75
N PHE A 9 -31.74 18.62 -12.17
CA PHE A 9 -30.90 17.47 -11.78
C PHE A 9 -31.14 16.27 -12.70
N LEU A 10 -30.14 15.95 -13.51
CA LEU A 10 -30.00 14.69 -14.23
C LEU A 10 -29.65 13.63 -13.18
N LEU A 11 -30.60 12.79 -12.79
CA LEU A 11 -30.33 11.62 -11.95
C LEU A 11 -29.80 10.50 -12.84
N VAL A 12 -28.55 10.63 -13.29
CA VAL A 12 -27.76 9.47 -13.72
C VAL A 12 -27.41 8.73 -12.45
N ILE A 13 -28.17 7.70 -12.14
CA ILE A 13 -27.73 6.68 -11.21
C ILE A 13 -26.56 5.98 -11.91
N LEU A 14 -25.34 6.42 -11.63
CA LEU A 14 -24.16 5.61 -11.88
C LEU A 14 -24.42 4.29 -11.15
N PRO A 15 -24.41 3.13 -11.82
CA PRO A 15 -24.30 1.89 -11.07
C PRO A 15 -23.03 2.02 -10.24
N ASN A 16 -23.18 1.98 -8.91
CA ASN A 16 -22.07 1.61 -8.04
C ASN A 16 -21.64 0.23 -8.51
N ILE A 17 -20.65 0.17 -9.39
CA ILE A 17 -19.95 -1.06 -9.71
C ILE A 17 -19.15 -1.38 -8.46
N GLN A 18 -19.80 -1.99 -7.46
CA GLN A 18 -19.12 -2.88 -6.51
C GLN A 18 -18.84 -4.19 -7.26
N GLY A 19 -18.08 -4.09 -8.34
CA GLY A 19 -17.49 -5.23 -9.00
C GLY A 19 -16.25 -5.59 -8.20
N SER A 20 -16.39 -6.49 -7.21
CA SER A 20 -15.28 -7.38 -6.91
C SER A 20 -15.05 -8.17 -8.20
N GLN A 21 -14.12 -7.69 -9.04
CA GLN A 21 -13.48 -8.58 -10.00
C GLN A 21 -12.76 -9.58 -9.10
N ALA A 22 -13.32 -10.78 -8.94
CA ALA A 22 -12.63 -11.84 -8.23
C ALA A 22 -11.33 -12.09 -8.99
N VAL A 23 -10.21 -11.75 -8.37
CA VAL A 23 -8.89 -12.02 -8.93
C VAL A 23 -8.59 -13.48 -8.63
N ASP A 24 -8.48 -14.29 -9.67
CA ASP A 24 -8.11 -15.69 -9.54
C ASP A 24 -6.60 -15.83 -9.37
N TYR A 25 -6.18 -16.35 -8.23
CA TYR A 25 -4.76 -16.60 -7.93
C TYR A 25 -4.40 -18.06 -8.18
N THR A 26 -3.34 -18.26 -8.95
CA THR A 26 -2.68 -19.57 -9.09
C THR A 26 -1.32 -19.51 -8.41
N VAL A 27 -1.02 -20.53 -7.62
CA VAL A 27 0.28 -20.72 -6.97
C VAL A 27 0.79 -22.07 -7.40
N THR A 28 2.02 -22.13 -7.89
CA THR A 28 2.64 -23.35 -8.39
C THR A 28 4.06 -23.45 -7.84
N ASN A 29 4.37 -24.54 -7.15
CA ASN A 29 5.75 -24.83 -6.74
C ASN A 29 6.52 -25.54 -7.86
N THR A 30 7.13 -24.78 -8.75
CA THR A 30 7.95 -25.31 -9.86
C THR A 30 9.33 -25.84 -9.40
N ALA A 31 9.70 -25.61 -8.14
CA ALA A 31 10.97 -26.01 -7.55
C ALA A 31 10.83 -27.20 -6.57
N GLY A 32 9.78 -28.01 -6.69
CA GLY A 32 9.43 -29.06 -5.72
C GLY A 32 10.50 -30.13 -5.47
N SER A 33 11.43 -30.34 -6.41
CA SER A 33 12.57 -31.24 -6.25
C SER A 33 13.76 -30.64 -5.48
N THR A 34 13.70 -29.36 -5.13
CA THR A 34 14.75 -28.66 -4.40
C THR A 34 14.46 -28.64 -2.90
N ALA A 35 15.51 -28.47 -2.08
CA ALA A 35 15.35 -28.26 -0.64
C ALA A 35 14.46 -27.04 -0.33
N GLY A 36 14.58 -25.97 -1.12
CA GLY A 36 13.73 -24.77 -0.98
C GLY A 36 12.26 -25.04 -1.29
N GLY A 37 11.97 -25.78 -2.38
CA GLY A 37 10.61 -26.15 -2.75
C GLY A 37 9.96 -27.11 -1.75
N ALA A 38 10.71 -28.07 -1.21
CA ALA A 38 10.23 -28.94 -0.14
C ALA A 38 9.91 -28.13 1.14
N ARG A 39 10.76 -27.15 1.48
CA ARG A 39 10.55 -26.27 2.62
C ARG A 39 9.33 -25.35 2.44
N PHE A 40 9.13 -24.82 1.23
CA PHE A 40 7.91 -24.06 0.89
C PHE A 40 6.66 -24.91 1.07
N ALA A 41 6.64 -26.15 0.57
CA ALA A 41 5.50 -27.05 0.70
C ALA A 41 5.20 -27.41 2.16
N ALA A 42 6.25 -27.61 2.97
CA ALA A 42 6.12 -27.97 4.38
C ALA A 42 5.70 -26.80 5.28
N GLU A 43 6.28 -25.62 5.06
CA GLU A 43 6.17 -24.50 6.00
C GLU A 43 5.21 -23.40 5.56
N ILE A 44 4.93 -23.25 4.27
CA ILE A 44 4.06 -22.18 3.73
C ILE A 44 2.81 -22.79 3.08
N GLY A 45 3.00 -23.54 1.99
CA GLY A 45 1.95 -24.21 1.24
C GLY A 45 1.15 -23.30 0.30
N GLU A 46 0.62 -23.88 -0.77
CA GLU A 46 -0.08 -23.14 -1.84
C GLU A 46 -1.37 -22.46 -1.36
N ASP A 47 -2.14 -23.12 -0.49
CA ASP A 47 -3.40 -22.58 0.03
C ASP A 47 -3.17 -21.30 0.84
N TYR A 48 -2.14 -21.29 1.69
CA TYR A 48 -1.78 -20.12 2.47
C TYR A 48 -1.30 -18.97 1.58
N SER A 49 -0.54 -19.27 0.54
CA SER A 49 -0.13 -18.28 -0.47
C SER A 49 -1.35 -17.65 -1.15
N LYS A 50 -2.31 -18.44 -1.62
CA LYS A 50 -3.55 -17.93 -2.27
C LYS A 50 -4.36 -17.05 -1.33
N GLN A 51 -4.53 -17.48 -0.08
CA GLN A 51 -5.22 -16.68 0.95
C GLN A 51 -4.51 -15.35 1.19
N THR A 52 -3.18 -15.36 1.26
CA THR A 52 -2.38 -14.15 1.48
C THR A 52 -2.48 -13.19 0.30
N LEU A 53 -2.39 -13.68 -0.94
CA LEU A 53 -2.55 -12.88 -2.15
C LEU A 53 -3.94 -12.22 -2.20
N SER A 54 -5.01 -12.98 -1.89
CA SER A 54 -6.36 -12.44 -1.81
C SER A 54 -6.50 -11.38 -0.70
N ALA A 55 -5.94 -11.62 0.48
CA ALA A 55 -5.98 -10.68 1.59
C ALA A 55 -5.22 -9.38 1.31
N ALA A 56 -4.07 -9.47 0.64
CA ALA A 56 -3.28 -8.31 0.22
C ALA A 56 -4.05 -7.45 -0.79
N THR A 57 -4.67 -8.07 -1.81
CA THR A 57 -5.50 -7.34 -2.78
C THR A 57 -6.70 -6.67 -2.13
N ASP A 58 -7.40 -7.36 -1.24
CA ASP A 58 -8.51 -6.76 -0.50
C ASP A 58 -8.05 -5.56 0.34
N PHE A 59 -6.88 -5.67 0.99
CA PHE A 59 -6.29 -4.60 1.78
C PHE A 59 -5.95 -3.38 0.92
N ILE A 60 -5.35 -3.59 -0.25
CA ILE A 60 -4.98 -2.52 -1.19
C ILE A 60 -6.23 -1.87 -1.77
N TRP A 61 -7.21 -2.66 -2.23
CA TRP A 61 -8.42 -2.15 -2.89
C TRP A 61 -9.32 -1.35 -1.94
N ARG A 62 -9.47 -1.80 -0.69
CA ARG A 62 -10.28 -1.09 0.32
C ARG A 62 -9.67 0.26 0.74
N GLY A 63 -8.47 0.59 0.26
CA GLY A 63 -7.79 1.86 0.46
C GLY A 63 -7.37 2.02 1.91
N VAL A 64 -6.17 1.53 2.25
CA VAL A 64 -5.49 1.56 3.57
C VAL A 64 -6.14 2.50 4.62
N PRO A 65 -7.20 2.08 5.36
CA PRO A 65 -7.85 2.92 6.36
C PRO A 65 -7.34 2.56 7.77
N THR A 66 -6.85 3.56 8.50
CA THR A 66 -6.16 3.46 9.81
C THR A 66 -6.98 2.92 11.00
N THR A 67 -8.21 2.41 10.85
CA THR A 67 -9.01 2.02 12.04
C THR A 67 -9.90 0.79 11.92
N GLN A 68 -9.86 0.01 10.83
CA GLN A 68 -10.85 -1.07 10.63
C GLN A 68 -10.33 -2.51 10.68
N CYS A 69 -9.22 -2.78 11.38
CA CYS A 69 -8.84 -4.16 11.73
C CYS A 69 -9.65 -4.74 12.92
N ARG A 70 -10.73 -4.07 13.37
CA ARG A 70 -11.55 -4.50 14.52
C ARG A 70 -12.94 -5.05 14.18
N ARG A 71 -13.39 -5.05 12.91
CA ARG A 71 -14.76 -5.50 12.56
C ARG A 71 -14.91 -6.48 11.39
N GLN A 72 -13.83 -6.87 10.72
CA GLN A 72 -13.82 -8.08 9.90
C GLN A 72 -12.93 -9.11 10.56
N LYS A 73 -13.49 -10.28 10.89
CA LYS A 73 -12.75 -11.45 11.38
C LYS A 73 -11.78 -12.04 10.32
N SER A 74 -11.42 -11.29 9.28
CA SER A 74 -10.68 -11.77 8.10
C SER A 74 -9.47 -10.93 7.70
N CYS A 75 -9.21 -9.77 8.32
CA CYS A 75 -7.93 -9.07 8.13
C CYS A 75 -7.00 -9.54 9.26
N GLY A 76 -6.27 -10.64 9.04
CA GLY A 76 -5.25 -11.13 9.97
C GLY A 76 -5.67 -12.19 11.01
N GLN A 77 -6.73 -12.98 10.77
CA GLN A 77 -6.97 -14.18 11.58
C GLN A 77 -6.31 -15.40 10.96
N GLY A 78 -4.99 -15.48 11.13
CA GLY A 78 -4.42 -16.77 11.43
C GLY A 78 -3.31 -16.59 12.44
N ASN A 79 -3.46 -17.29 13.56
CA ASN A 79 -2.37 -17.55 14.48
C ASN A 79 -1.32 -18.39 13.74
N TYR A 80 -0.46 -17.74 12.99
CA TYR A 80 0.65 -18.39 12.29
C TYR A 80 1.93 -18.06 13.04
N SER A 81 2.38 -19.03 13.84
CA SER A 81 3.61 -18.96 14.64
C SER A 81 4.83 -19.21 13.76
N GLY A 82 5.69 -18.20 13.59
CA GLY A 82 7.04 -18.33 13.04
C GLY A 82 7.48 -17.10 12.24
N ASP A 83 8.75 -16.71 12.37
CA ASP A 83 9.34 -15.58 11.63
C ASP A 83 9.23 -15.79 10.11
N LEU A 84 9.40 -17.01 9.60
CA LEU A 84 9.34 -17.30 8.17
C LEU A 84 7.97 -16.99 7.55
N LYS A 85 6.86 -17.43 8.17
CA LYS A 85 5.51 -17.16 7.64
C LYS A 85 5.22 -15.65 7.66
N ARG A 86 5.58 -14.97 8.75
CA ARG A 86 5.40 -13.52 8.88
C ARG A 86 6.18 -12.75 7.81
N GLU A 87 7.44 -13.12 7.59
CA GLU A 87 8.27 -12.51 6.54
C GLU A 87 7.72 -12.81 5.14
N TYR A 88 7.34 -14.07 4.87
CA TYR A 88 6.71 -14.46 3.61
C TYR A 88 5.45 -13.66 3.32
N THR A 89 4.57 -13.51 4.30
CA THR A 89 3.36 -12.68 4.17
C THR A 89 3.69 -11.22 3.92
N GLY A 90 4.66 -10.66 4.66
CA GLY A 90 5.10 -9.28 4.46
C GLY A 90 5.60 -9.02 3.04
N VAL A 91 6.41 -9.94 2.51
CA VAL A 91 6.90 -9.88 1.12
C VAL A 91 5.73 -9.96 0.13
N LEU A 92 4.76 -10.86 0.32
CA LEU A 92 3.60 -10.91 -0.58
C LEU A 92 2.78 -9.62 -0.58
N TYR A 93 2.66 -8.93 0.56
CA TYR A 93 2.01 -7.61 0.61
C TYR A 93 2.80 -6.55 -0.19
N HIS A 94 4.13 -6.56 -0.08
CA HIS A 94 5.01 -5.71 -0.87
C HIS A 94 4.81 -5.98 -2.37
N GLU A 95 5.02 -7.22 -2.82
CA GLU A 95 4.93 -7.60 -4.23
C GLU A 95 3.52 -7.39 -4.82
N MET A 96 2.46 -7.66 -4.04
CA MET A 96 1.09 -7.41 -4.49
C MET A 96 0.84 -5.92 -4.73
N THR A 97 1.51 -5.04 -3.97
CA THR A 97 1.37 -3.59 -4.17
C THR A 97 1.88 -3.16 -5.54
N HIS A 98 2.96 -3.77 -6.05
CA HIS A 98 3.46 -3.49 -7.39
C HIS A 98 2.44 -3.79 -8.51
N ILE A 99 1.54 -4.75 -8.31
CA ILE A 99 0.49 -5.10 -9.29
C ILE A 99 -0.56 -3.99 -9.39
N TRP A 100 -0.91 -3.37 -8.25
CA TRP A 100 -2.02 -2.42 -8.16
C TRP A 100 -1.58 -0.95 -8.17
N GLN A 101 -0.30 -0.68 -7.95
CA GLN A 101 0.22 0.67 -7.95
C GLN A 101 0.54 1.15 -9.37
N TRP A 102 0.33 2.44 -9.60
CA TRP A 102 0.79 3.11 -10.80
C TRP A 102 2.24 3.54 -10.62
N ASN A 103 3.06 3.33 -11.66
CA ASN A 103 4.46 3.73 -11.65
C ASN A 103 4.70 5.15 -12.21
N GLY A 104 3.65 5.97 -12.34
CA GLY A 104 3.78 7.31 -12.91
C GLY A 104 4.15 7.30 -14.38
N ASN A 105 3.70 6.32 -15.16
CA ASN A 105 4.15 6.11 -16.55
C ASN A 105 5.69 5.98 -16.66
N GLY A 106 6.31 5.34 -15.67
CA GLY A 106 7.76 5.18 -15.53
C GLY A 106 8.51 6.42 -15.04
N GLN A 107 7.81 7.51 -14.69
CA GLN A 107 8.42 8.77 -14.24
C GLN A 107 8.57 8.86 -12.72
N ALA A 108 7.84 8.03 -11.97
CA ALA A 108 7.95 8.03 -10.52
C ALA A 108 9.35 7.52 -10.09
N PRO A 109 9.98 8.15 -9.08
CA PRO A 109 11.25 7.67 -8.55
C PRO A 109 11.13 6.21 -8.10
N GLY A 110 12.12 5.38 -8.44
CA GLY A 110 12.12 3.97 -8.04
C GLY A 110 11.96 3.78 -6.54
N GLY A 111 12.59 4.62 -5.71
CA GLY A 111 12.42 4.54 -4.27
C GLY A 111 11.02 4.94 -3.77
N LEU A 112 10.28 5.79 -4.48
CA LEU A 112 8.86 6.00 -4.18
C LEU A 112 8.04 4.74 -4.46
N ILE A 113 8.32 4.06 -5.57
CA ILE A 113 7.65 2.82 -5.98
C ILE A 113 7.89 1.69 -4.99
N GLU A 114 9.12 1.49 -4.53
CA GLU A 114 9.46 0.54 -3.47
C GLU A 114 8.88 0.96 -2.11
N GLY A 115 8.95 2.25 -1.80
CA GLY A 115 8.45 2.79 -0.54
C GLY A 115 6.93 2.69 -0.37
N VAL A 116 6.15 2.78 -1.45
CA VAL A 116 4.70 2.54 -1.41
C VAL A 116 4.40 1.07 -1.10
N ALA A 117 5.14 0.14 -1.68
CA ALA A 117 5.02 -1.28 -1.39
C ALA A 117 5.34 -1.60 0.08
N ASP A 118 6.42 -1.03 0.61
CA ASP A 118 6.78 -1.19 2.03
C ASP A 118 5.87 -0.40 2.98
N PHE A 119 5.25 0.70 2.54
CA PHE A 119 4.18 1.37 3.29
C PHE A 119 2.98 0.44 3.48
N VAL A 120 2.54 -0.27 2.44
CA VAL A 120 1.45 -1.25 2.55
C VAL A 120 1.82 -2.37 3.53
N ARG A 121 3.04 -2.90 3.42
CA ARG A 121 3.59 -3.89 4.38
C ARG A 121 3.61 -3.37 5.82
N LEU A 122 4.00 -2.11 6.02
CA LEU A 122 3.99 -1.43 7.31
C LEU A 122 2.57 -1.33 7.89
N LYS A 123 1.60 -0.84 7.11
CA LYS A 123 0.21 -0.67 7.57
C LYS A 123 -0.53 -1.99 7.78
N ALA A 124 -0.10 -3.04 7.12
CA ALA A 124 -0.56 -4.41 7.37
C ALA A 124 0.12 -5.07 8.59
N ASN A 125 0.97 -4.36 9.32
CA ASN A 125 1.68 -4.82 10.53
C ASN A 125 2.70 -5.95 10.28
N TYR A 126 3.30 -5.97 9.08
CA TYR A 126 4.35 -6.93 8.67
C TYR A 126 5.74 -6.30 8.51
N ALA A 127 5.96 -5.11 9.08
CA ALA A 127 7.29 -4.54 9.18
C ALA A 127 8.21 -5.48 10.01
N PRO A 128 9.39 -5.87 9.48
CA PRO A 128 10.46 -6.52 10.21
C PRO A 128 11.01 -5.65 11.35
N SER A 129 11.58 -6.31 12.36
CA SER A 129 12.19 -5.64 13.52
C SER A 129 13.46 -4.84 13.20
N HIS A 130 14.15 -5.19 12.12
CA HIS A 130 15.40 -4.53 11.69
C HIS A 130 15.17 -3.30 10.80
N TRP A 131 13.92 -2.98 10.45
CA TRP A 131 13.61 -1.78 9.68
C TRP A 131 14.03 -0.52 10.42
N VAL A 132 14.39 0.50 9.65
CA VAL A 132 14.74 1.81 10.17
C VAL A 132 13.62 2.39 11.03
N GLN A 133 14.04 3.19 12.01
CA GLN A 133 13.13 3.94 12.86
C GLN A 133 12.63 5.20 12.13
N PRO A 134 11.45 5.73 12.50
CA PRO A 134 11.02 7.03 12.03
C PRO A 134 12.10 8.09 12.21
N GLY A 135 12.30 8.95 11.21
CA GLY A 135 13.33 9.96 11.16
C GLY A 135 14.68 9.51 10.59
N GLN A 136 14.93 8.21 10.41
CA GLN A 136 16.17 7.72 9.80
C GLN A 136 16.14 7.79 8.26
N GLY A 137 17.31 7.58 7.64
CA GLY A 137 17.52 7.71 6.19
C GLY A 137 17.91 9.12 5.74
N ASP A 138 18.38 9.20 4.51
CA ASP A 138 19.05 10.39 3.96
C ASP A 138 18.16 11.20 3.02
N ARG A 139 17.21 10.55 2.33
CA ARG A 139 16.30 11.16 1.36
C ARG A 139 14.91 10.52 1.37
N TRP A 140 13.91 11.29 0.98
CA TRP A 140 12.51 10.87 1.03
C TRP A 140 12.19 9.72 0.06
N ASP A 141 12.89 9.62 -1.07
CA ASP A 141 12.76 8.59 -2.11
C ASP A 141 13.90 7.56 -2.07
N GLN A 142 14.46 7.30 -0.87
CA GLN A 142 15.53 6.32 -0.72
C GLN A 142 15.08 4.89 -1.07
N GLY A 143 13.78 4.62 -0.99
CA GLY A 143 13.23 3.29 -1.17
C GLY A 143 12.87 2.62 0.14
N TYR A 144 12.15 1.52 0.00
CA TYR A 144 11.89 0.55 1.05
C TYR A 144 11.37 1.18 2.35
N ASP A 145 11.88 0.73 3.49
CA ASP A 145 11.48 1.12 4.83
C ASP A 145 11.67 2.63 5.11
N VAL A 146 12.74 3.26 4.64
CA VAL A 146 12.98 4.71 4.78
C VAL A 146 11.82 5.50 4.18
N THR A 147 11.50 5.24 2.90
CA THR A 147 10.41 5.94 2.21
C THR A 147 9.05 5.55 2.80
N ALA A 148 8.85 4.29 3.17
CA ALA A 148 7.62 3.83 3.81
C ALA A 148 7.31 4.58 5.12
N ARG A 149 8.32 4.83 5.97
CA ARG A 149 8.16 5.61 7.22
C ARG A 149 7.79 7.07 6.94
N PHE A 150 8.37 7.67 5.91
CA PHE A 150 8.00 9.02 5.48
C PHE A 150 6.58 9.08 4.92
N LEU A 151 6.19 8.12 4.10
CA LEU A 151 4.83 8.03 3.58
C LEU A 151 3.80 7.79 4.69
N ASP A 152 4.16 7.06 5.75
CA ASP A 152 3.31 6.91 6.95
C ASP A 152 3.11 8.25 7.67
N TYR A 153 4.18 9.03 7.84
CA TYR A 153 4.06 10.41 8.34
C TYR A 153 3.14 11.27 7.45
N CYS A 154 3.31 11.25 6.13
CA CYS A 154 2.44 11.97 5.19
C CYS A 154 0.98 11.51 5.28
N ASN A 155 0.75 10.21 5.50
CA ASN A 155 -0.59 9.66 5.69
C ASN A 155 -1.22 10.04 7.03
N ASP A 156 -0.42 10.27 8.08
CA ASP A 156 -0.91 10.82 9.34
C ASP A 156 -1.32 12.30 9.21
N LEU A 157 -0.65 13.06 8.33
CA LEU A 157 -1.07 14.44 8.02
C LEU A 157 -2.39 14.48 7.25
N ARG A 158 -2.60 13.51 6.35
CA ARG A 158 -3.84 13.37 5.60
C ARG A 158 -4.15 11.89 5.38
N ASN A 159 -5.16 11.41 6.09
CA ASN A 159 -5.61 10.02 5.95
C ASN A 159 -5.95 9.71 4.49
N GLY A 160 -5.36 8.64 3.95
CA GLY A 160 -5.52 8.24 2.55
C GLY A 160 -4.56 8.92 1.57
N PHE A 161 -3.56 9.66 2.07
CA PHE A 161 -2.55 10.32 1.24
C PHE A 161 -1.93 9.38 0.20
N VAL A 162 -1.46 8.20 0.62
CA VAL A 162 -0.76 7.26 -0.29
C VAL A 162 -1.69 6.72 -1.37
N ALA A 163 -2.96 6.46 -1.02
CA ALA A 163 -3.95 6.00 -1.99
C ALA A 163 -4.26 7.09 -3.05
N ASP A 164 -4.39 8.34 -2.61
CA ASP A 164 -4.61 9.46 -3.52
C ASP A 164 -3.38 9.81 -4.35
N LEU A 165 -2.17 9.68 -3.79
CA LEU A 165 -0.92 9.80 -4.54
C LEU A 165 -0.85 8.73 -5.63
N ASN A 166 -1.10 7.47 -5.29
CA ASN A 166 -1.15 6.37 -6.27
C ASN A 166 -2.16 6.66 -7.38
N LYS A 167 -3.35 7.16 -7.04
CA LYS A 167 -4.37 7.54 -8.03
C LYS A 167 -3.89 8.66 -8.96
N LYS A 168 -3.18 9.66 -8.44
CA LYS A 168 -2.58 10.74 -9.26
C LYS A 168 -1.46 10.23 -10.15
N MET A 169 -0.77 9.16 -9.75
CA MET A 169 0.31 8.53 -10.54
C MET A 169 -0.17 7.74 -11.78
N ARG A 170 -1.49 7.69 -12.05
CA ARG A 170 -2.05 6.89 -13.14
C ARG A 170 -1.47 7.20 -14.51
N ASP A 171 -1.30 8.49 -14.82
CA ASP A 171 -0.94 8.95 -16.16
C ASP A 171 0.44 9.66 -16.22
N GLY A 172 1.16 9.73 -15.09
CA GLY A 172 2.45 10.42 -14.97
C GLY A 172 2.82 10.66 -13.51
N TYR A 173 4.02 11.19 -13.26
CA TYR A 173 4.46 11.58 -11.91
C TYR A 173 5.00 13.01 -11.87
N SER A 174 4.69 13.72 -10.77
CA SER A 174 5.29 15.01 -10.44
C SER A 174 5.32 15.21 -8.93
N ASP A 175 6.42 15.74 -8.39
CA ASP A 175 6.53 16.12 -6.97
C ASP A 175 5.48 17.16 -6.55
N GLN A 176 4.90 17.89 -7.52
CA GLN A 176 3.78 18.81 -7.29
C GLN A 176 2.55 18.09 -6.68
N TYR A 177 2.43 16.77 -6.84
CA TYR A 177 1.34 16.01 -6.23
C TYR A 177 1.38 16.07 -4.70
N PHE A 178 2.55 16.22 -4.08
CA PHE A 178 2.65 16.43 -2.63
C PHE A 178 2.06 17.79 -2.23
N VAL A 179 2.28 18.83 -3.04
CA VAL A 179 1.69 20.15 -2.80
C VAL A 179 0.18 20.10 -2.99
N ASP A 180 -0.30 19.45 -4.05
CA ASP A 180 -1.74 19.29 -4.31
C ASP A 180 -2.47 18.57 -3.17
N LEU A 181 -1.81 17.60 -2.53
CA LEU A 181 -2.41 16.73 -1.51
C LEU A 181 -2.20 17.24 -0.08
N LEU A 182 -1.06 17.89 0.22
CA LEU A 182 -0.65 18.27 1.58
C LEU A 182 -0.31 19.76 1.73
N GLY A 183 -0.34 20.53 0.64
CA GLY A 183 -0.06 21.97 0.65
C GLY A 183 1.41 22.35 0.83
N LYS A 184 2.33 21.38 0.76
CA LYS A 184 3.79 21.56 0.95
C LYS A 184 4.58 20.78 -0.10
N THR A 185 5.78 21.25 -0.43
CA THR A 185 6.68 20.49 -1.30
C THR A 185 7.17 19.23 -0.58
N VAL A 186 7.58 18.22 -1.33
CA VAL A 186 8.12 16.98 -0.74
C VAL A 186 9.36 17.25 0.13
N ASP A 187 10.21 18.21 -0.26
CA ASP A 187 11.38 18.62 0.53
C ASP A 187 11.01 19.28 1.87
N GLN A 188 9.96 20.11 1.88
CA GLN A 188 9.43 20.70 3.11
C GLN A 188 8.87 19.62 4.03
N LEU A 189 8.08 18.70 3.48
CA LEU A 189 7.51 17.57 4.22
C LEU A 189 8.61 16.66 4.79
N TRP A 190 9.65 16.38 4.02
CA TRP A 190 10.80 15.60 4.46
C TRP A 190 11.55 16.31 5.58
N SER A 191 11.77 17.62 5.45
CA SER A 191 12.41 18.43 6.50
C SER A 191 11.58 18.42 7.80
N ASP A 192 10.26 18.57 7.70
CA ASP A 192 9.35 18.51 8.84
C ASP A 192 9.36 17.10 9.49
N TYR A 193 9.39 16.05 8.67
CA TYR A 193 9.51 14.66 9.13
C TYR A 193 10.81 14.46 9.92
N LYS A 194 11.95 14.90 9.38
CA LYS A 194 13.26 14.81 10.05
C LYS A 194 13.25 15.60 11.36
N ALA A 195 12.67 16.80 11.38
CA ALA A 195 12.55 17.61 12.59
C ALA A 195 11.66 16.96 13.67
N LYS A 196 10.54 16.34 13.27
CA LYS A 196 9.62 15.64 14.19
C LYS A 196 10.30 14.48 14.93
N TYR A 197 11.23 13.80 14.27
CA TYR A 197 11.90 12.61 14.79
C TYR A 197 13.39 12.84 15.11
N ALA A 198 13.83 14.09 15.18
CA ALA A 198 15.16 14.45 15.67
C ALA A 198 15.18 14.27 17.20
N GLN A 199 15.45 13.06 17.66
CA GLN A 199 15.70 12.70 19.06
C GLN A 199 16.98 11.90 19.18
#